data_AF-A0A0T6A2F1-F1
#
_entry.id   AF-A0A0T6A2F1-F1
#
_cell.length_a   1.000
_cell.length_b   1.000
_cell.length_c   1.000
_cell.angle_alpha   90.00
_cell.angle_beta   90.00
_cell.angle_gamma   90.00
#
_symmetry.space_group_name_H-M   'P 1'
#
loop_
_entity.id
_entity.type
_entity.pdbx_description
1 polymer ?
#
loop_
_entity_poly.entity_id
_entity_poly.type
_entity_poly.pdbx_seq_one_letter_code
_entity_poly.pdbx_strand_id
1 'polypeptide(L)'
;MPPRIDPRLYFEQHRTLTHTLVGVTLLSVAVAGLITVSSKKRSPLVLVLYAFVGGLTHLALDALPRYPLRPLAPLSSYDYALGLFWWRDPFFKVTAIIGIVLILILPRFLARPFLILGLLVMAGRVAVAFFLHR
;
A
#
# COMPACT_ATOMS: atom_id res chain seq x y z
N MET A 1 -8.59 -35.55 4.31
CA MET A 1 -8.87 -34.10 4.48
C MET A 1 -7.56 -33.36 4.27
N PRO A 2 -7.44 -32.41 3.34
CA PRO A 2 -6.24 -31.57 3.27
C PRO A 2 -6.10 -30.79 4.59
N PRO A 3 -4.86 -30.53 5.06
CA PRO A 3 -4.65 -29.78 6.28
C PRO A 3 -5.30 -28.40 6.15
N ARG A 4 -6.13 -28.05 7.14
CA ARG A 4 -6.65 -26.68 7.25
C ARG A 4 -5.47 -25.78 7.57
N ILE A 5 -4.98 -25.04 6.57
CA ILE A 5 -4.00 -23.98 6.79
C ILE A 5 -4.68 -22.97 7.71
N ASP A 6 -4.11 -22.73 8.90
CA ASP A 6 -4.57 -21.68 9.77
C ASP A 6 -4.46 -20.34 9.02
N PRO A 7 -5.59 -19.65 8.75
CA PRO A 7 -5.57 -18.38 8.04
C PRO A 7 -4.63 -17.36 8.70
N ARG A 8 -4.44 -17.43 10.02
CA ARG A 8 -3.55 -16.54 10.77
C ARG A 8 -2.09 -16.72 10.36
N LEU A 9 -1.63 -17.97 10.26
CA LEU A 9 -0.27 -18.32 9.83
C LEU A 9 0.03 -17.83 8.41
N TYR A 10 -0.92 -17.98 7.49
CA TYR A 10 -0.79 -17.43 6.14
C TYR A 10 -0.64 -15.90 6.15
N PHE A 11 -1.45 -15.21 6.95
CA PHE A 11 -1.35 -13.76 7.06
C PHE A 11 -0.05 -13.30 7.71
N GLU A 12 0.41 -13.96 8.77
CA GLU A 12 1.69 -13.64 9.42
C GLU A 12 2.88 -13.79 8.46
N GLN A 13 2.93 -14.89 7.69
CA GLN A 13 4.00 -15.14 6.72
C GLN A 13 3.96 -14.17 5.53
N HIS A 14 2.76 -13.91 4.99
CA HIS A 14 2.60 -12.96 3.89
C HIS A 14 3.04 -11.54 4.31
N ARG A 15 2.83 -11.16 5.57
CA ARG A 15 3.15 -9.81 6.07
C ARG A 15 4.61 -9.61 6.48
N THR A 16 5.35 -10.69 6.69
CA THR A 16 6.75 -10.62 7.15
C THR A 16 7.76 -10.70 6.03
N LEU A 17 7.44 -11.34 4.91
CA LEU A 17 8.36 -11.44 3.77
C LEU A 17 8.09 -10.38 2.71
N THR A 18 6.83 -10.22 2.27
CA THR A 18 6.50 -9.35 1.13
C THR A 18 6.25 -7.90 1.53
N HIS A 19 6.02 -7.63 2.82
CA HIS A 19 5.73 -6.29 3.35
C HIS A 19 6.89 -5.73 4.20
N THR A 20 8.11 -5.86 3.65
CA THR A 20 9.35 -5.33 4.23
C THR A 20 10.00 -4.33 3.29
N LEU A 21 10.84 -3.44 3.81
CA LEU A 21 11.66 -2.56 2.97
C LEU A 21 12.58 -3.37 2.05
N VAL A 22 13.17 -4.46 2.57
CA VAL A 22 14.00 -5.39 1.79
C VAL A 22 13.17 -6.01 0.65
N GLY A 23 12.00 -6.53 0.96
CA GLY A 23 11.08 -7.13 -0.01
C GLY A 23 10.64 -6.13 -1.07
N VAL A 24 10.29 -4.90 -0.67
CA VAL A 24 9.94 -3.81 -1.60
C VAL A 24 11.12 -3.47 -2.51
N THR A 25 12.34 -3.36 -1.98
CA THR A 25 13.53 -3.09 -2.80
C THR A 25 13.76 -4.20 -3.83
N LEU A 26 13.77 -5.47 -3.39
CA LEU A 26 13.99 -6.62 -4.27
C LEU A 26 12.90 -6.73 -5.35
N LEU A 27 11.63 -6.57 -4.97
CA LEU A 27 10.52 -6.62 -5.91
C LEU A 27 10.58 -5.46 -6.92
N SER A 28 11.01 -4.27 -6.48
CA SER A 28 11.15 -3.11 -7.36
C SER A 28 12.21 -3.34 -8.43
N VAL A 29 13.34 -3.95 -8.06
CA VAL A 29 14.39 -4.35 -9.01
C VAL A 29 13.87 -5.42 -9.98
N ALA A 30 13.19 -6.44 -9.47
CA ALA A 30 12.65 -7.52 -10.30
C ALA A 30 11.63 -7.00 -11.33
N VAL A 31 10.65 -6.20 -10.90
CA VAL A 31 9.63 -5.60 -11.77
C VAL A 31 10.26 -4.66 -12.80
N ALA A 32 11.19 -3.80 -12.37
CA ALA A 32 11.89 -2.91 -13.29
C ALA A 32 12.72 -3.69 -14.33
N GLY A 33 13.37 -4.78 -13.92
CA GLY A 33 14.09 -5.68 -14.83
C GLY A 33 13.18 -6.27 -15.90
N LEU A 34 12.03 -6.83 -15.50
CA LEU A 34 11.04 -7.40 -16.43
C LEU A 34 10.48 -6.34 -17.41
N ILE A 35 10.21 -5.13 -16.91
CA ILE A 35 9.73 -4.02 -17.76
C ILE A 35 10.85 -3.55 -18.70
N THR A 36 12.10 -3.52 -18.26
CA THR A 36 13.24 -3.12 -19.09
C THR A 36 13.43 -4.08 -20.27
N VAL A 37 13.28 -5.39 -20.05
CA VAL A 37 13.35 -6.40 -21.11
C VAL A 37 12.27 -6.19 -22.18
N SER A 38 11.08 -5.75 -21.78
CA SER A 38 9.94 -5.51 -22.69
C SER A 38 9.86 -4.07 -23.23
N SER A 39 10.56 -3.10 -22.64
CA SER A 39 10.49 -1.68 -22.98
C SER A 39 11.88 -1.07 -23.16
N LYS A 40 12.28 -0.84 -24.42
CA LYS A 40 13.57 -0.23 -24.77
C LYS A 40 13.67 1.28 -24.49
N LYS A 41 12.59 1.92 -24.02
CA LYS A 41 12.48 3.39 -24.01
C LYS A 41 12.71 4.06 -22.65
N ARG A 42 12.78 3.31 -21.56
CA ARG A 42 12.92 3.88 -20.21
C ARG A 42 14.20 3.40 -19.54
N SER A 43 14.88 4.33 -18.85
CA SER A 43 16.04 4.01 -18.03
C SER A 43 15.66 2.98 -16.95
N PRO A 44 16.42 1.89 -16.77
CA PRO A 44 16.14 0.89 -15.74
C PRO A 44 16.07 1.49 -14.34
N LEU A 45 16.94 2.46 -14.04
CA LEU A 45 16.95 3.16 -12.76
C LEU A 45 15.63 3.89 -12.51
N VAL A 46 15.07 4.56 -13.53
CA VAL A 46 13.80 5.28 -13.40
C VAL A 46 12.65 4.31 -13.13
N LEU A 47 12.68 3.13 -13.76
CA LEU A 47 11.70 2.07 -13.50
C LEU A 47 11.81 1.51 -12.07
N VAL A 48 13.03 1.30 -11.58
CA VAL A 48 13.26 0.89 -10.18
C VAL A 48 12.71 1.93 -9.22
N LEU A 49 13.00 3.22 -9.44
CA LEU A 49 12.51 4.29 -8.58
C LEU A 49 10.98 4.37 -8.57
N TYR A 50 10.32 4.23 -9.73
CA TYR A 50 8.85 4.20 -9.78
C TYR A 50 8.27 2.99 -9.05
N ALA A 51 8.82 1.79 -9.27
CA ALA A 51 8.37 0.59 -8.59
C ALA A 51 8.59 0.71 -7.07
N PHE A 52 9.72 1.28 -6.66
CA PHE A 52 10.08 1.48 -5.26
C PHE A 52 9.15 2.47 -4.56
N VAL A 53 8.87 3.63 -5.17
CA VAL A 53 7.90 4.60 -4.64
C VAL A 53 6.49 3.98 -4.55
N GLY A 54 6.10 3.18 -5.54
CA GLY A 54 4.84 2.43 -5.49
C GLY A 54 4.80 1.45 -4.32
N GLY A 55 5.87 0.68 -4.12
CA GLY A 55 5.99 -0.28 -3.01
C GLY A 55 6.04 0.40 -1.63
N LEU A 56 6.72 1.55 -1.49
CA LEU A 56 6.70 2.34 -0.27
C LEU A 56 5.30 2.88 0.04
N THR A 57 4.59 3.34 -0.98
CA THR A 57 3.20 3.80 -0.83
C THR A 57 2.30 2.65 -0.39
N HIS A 58 2.49 1.45 -0.95
CA HIS A 58 1.78 0.24 -0.54
C HIS A 58 2.03 -0.09 0.93
N LEU A 59 3.29 -0.13 1.38
CA LEU A 59 3.65 -0.34 2.79
C LEU A 59 3.04 0.71 3.72
N ALA A 60 3.08 1.98 3.32
CA ALA A 60 2.52 3.08 4.10
C ALA A 60 1.00 2.93 4.26
N LEU A 61 0.30 2.56 3.18
CA LEU A 61 -1.15 2.32 3.22
C LEU A 61 -1.50 1.10 4.10
N ASP A 62 -0.69 0.05 4.09
CA ASP A 62 -0.88 -1.11 4.96
C ASP A 62 -0.59 -0.82 6.44
N ALA A 63 0.14 0.25 6.75
CA ALA A 63 0.36 0.71 8.11
C ALA A 63 -0.85 1.47 8.68
N LEU A 64 -1.74 1.99 7.83
CA LEU A 64 -2.88 2.79 8.30
C LEU A 64 -3.91 1.96 9.10
N PRO A 65 -4.27 0.73 8.70
CA PRO A 65 -5.18 -0.09 9.48
C PRO A 65 -4.63 -0.53 10.85
N ARG A 66 -5.52 -1.06 11.73
CA ARG A 66 -5.16 -1.74 13.01
C ARG A 66 -4.45 -3.10 12.82
N TYR A 67 -3.77 -3.29 11.71
CA TYR A 67 -3.22 -4.57 11.31
C TYR A 67 -1.70 -4.44 11.17
N PRO A 68 -0.92 -5.02 12.09
CA PRO A 68 0.52 -4.82 12.13
C PRO A 68 1.24 -5.38 10.90
N LEU A 69 2.32 -4.69 10.54
CA LEU A 69 3.33 -5.13 9.57
C LEU A 69 4.75 -4.89 10.13
N ARG A 70 5.74 -5.58 9.59
CA ARG A 70 7.15 -5.51 10.04
C ARG A 70 8.03 -4.95 8.93
N PRO A 71 7.99 -3.64 8.64
CA PRO A 71 8.70 -3.06 7.51
C PRO A 71 10.23 -3.24 7.61
N LEU A 72 10.76 -3.38 8.82
CA LEU A 72 12.18 -3.56 9.08
C LEU A 72 12.62 -5.03 9.20
N ALA A 73 11.71 -6.00 9.02
CA ALA A 73 12.13 -7.41 9.00
C ALA A 73 13.07 -7.68 7.81
N PRO A 74 14.07 -8.58 7.95
CA PRO A 74 14.38 -9.38 9.14
C PRO A 74 15.26 -8.66 10.18
N LEU A 75 15.67 -7.42 9.93
CA LEU A 75 16.57 -6.67 10.83
C LEU A 75 15.91 -6.32 12.18
N SER A 76 14.58 -6.21 12.20
CA SER A 76 13.80 -6.01 13.41
C SER A 76 12.48 -6.77 13.36
N SER A 77 12.05 -7.26 14.51
CA SER A 77 10.76 -7.93 14.71
C SER A 77 9.66 -6.97 15.20
N TYR A 78 9.91 -5.66 15.21
CA TYR A 78 8.95 -4.67 15.70
C TYR A 78 7.73 -4.56 14.78
N ASP A 79 6.55 -4.64 15.39
CA ASP A 79 5.25 -4.53 14.72
C ASP A 79 4.80 -3.07 14.63
N TYR A 80 4.59 -2.59 13.40
CA TYR A 80 4.09 -1.25 13.12
C TYR A 80 2.63 -1.29 12.64
N ALA A 81 1.77 -0.54 13.32
CA ALA A 81 0.41 -0.21 12.90
C ALA A 81 0.02 1.16 13.45
N LEU A 82 -0.60 2.01 12.63
CA LEU A 82 -1.14 3.30 13.05
C LEU A 82 -2.56 3.18 13.60
N GLY A 83 -3.28 2.12 13.23
CA GLY A 83 -4.57 1.78 13.84
C GLY A 83 -5.73 2.72 13.52
N LEU A 84 -5.61 3.48 12.43
CA LEU A 84 -6.49 4.58 12.06
C LEU A 84 -7.85 4.11 11.53
N PHE A 85 -7.90 2.94 10.91
CA PHE A 85 -9.15 2.32 10.48
C PHE A 85 -9.08 0.79 10.48
N TRP A 86 -10.20 0.13 10.24
CA TRP A 86 -10.25 -1.31 10.06
C TRP A 86 -10.23 -1.62 8.57
N TRP A 87 -9.42 -2.56 8.09
CA TRP A 87 -9.31 -2.86 6.64
C TRP A 87 -10.62 -3.35 6.02
N ARG A 88 -11.56 -3.81 6.84
CA ARG A 88 -12.93 -4.18 6.42
C ARG A 88 -13.91 -3.01 6.43
N ASP A 89 -13.47 -1.80 6.77
CA ASP A 89 -14.31 -0.61 6.74
C ASP A 89 -14.85 -0.42 5.31
N PRO A 90 -16.16 -0.62 5.08
CA PRO A 90 -16.76 -0.53 3.75
C PRO A 90 -16.68 0.90 3.21
N PHE A 91 -16.67 1.91 4.08
CA PHE A 91 -16.57 3.31 3.68
C PHE A 91 -15.24 3.56 2.95
N PHE A 92 -14.12 3.09 3.51
CA PHE A 92 -12.81 3.25 2.88
C PHE A 92 -12.75 2.59 1.50
N LYS A 93 -13.25 1.35 1.39
CA LYS A 93 -13.29 0.62 0.12
C LYS A 93 -14.14 1.34 -0.93
N VAL A 94 -15.32 1.80 -0.55
CA VAL A 94 -16.23 2.52 -1.46
C VAL A 94 -15.61 3.84 -1.91
N THR A 95 -15.03 4.64 -1.01
CA THR A 95 -14.36 5.90 -1.38
C THR A 95 -13.18 5.66 -2.31
N ALA A 96 -12.37 4.63 -2.06
CA ALA A 96 -11.25 4.28 -2.93
C ALA A 96 -11.72 3.85 -4.33
N ILE A 97 -12.75 3.00 -4.41
CA ILE A 97 -13.33 2.54 -5.69
C ILE A 97 -13.91 3.72 -6.47
N ILE A 98 -14.70 4.58 -5.82
CA ILE A 98 -15.27 5.78 -6.46
C ILE A 98 -14.14 6.68 -6.98
N GLY A 99 -13.10 6.91 -6.17
CA GLY A 99 -11.94 7.70 -6.58
C GLY A 99 -11.26 7.13 -7.83
N ILE A 100 -11.00 5.82 -7.86
CA ILE A 100 -10.40 5.14 -9.03
C ILE A 100 -11.31 5.27 -10.25
N VAL A 101 -12.60 4.99 -10.12
CA VAL A 101 -13.57 5.08 -11.23
C VAL A 101 -13.63 6.50 -11.79
N LEU A 102 -13.67 7.51 -10.93
CA LEU A 102 -13.67 8.92 -11.34
C LEU A 102 -12.38 9.30 -12.08
N ILE A 103 -11.21 8.80 -11.65
CA ILE A 103 -9.93 9.02 -12.35
C ILE A 103 -9.91 8.40 -13.74
N LEU A 104 -10.52 7.22 -13.90
CA LEU A 104 -10.54 6.49 -15.16
C LEU A 104 -11.49 7.10 -16.19
N ILE A 105 -12.60 7.69 -15.74
CA ILE A 105 -13.67 8.20 -16.62
C ILE A 105 -13.53 9.70 -16.88
N LEU A 106 -13.08 10.49 -15.90
CA LEU A 106 -13.03 11.94 -16.03
C LEU A 106 -11.75 12.42 -16.73
N PRO A 107 -11.83 13.53 -17.49
CA PRO A 107 -10.65 14.25 -17.95
C PRO A 107 -9.72 14.61 -16.77
N ARG A 108 -8.41 14.60 -17.01
CA ARG A 108 -7.38 14.79 -15.96
C ARG A 108 -7.61 16.03 -15.07
N PHE A 109 -8.16 17.11 -15.61
CA PHE A 109 -8.44 18.33 -14.84
C PHE A 109 -9.66 18.19 -13.90
N LEU A 110 -10.64 17.36 -14.26
CA LEU A 110 -11.81 17.04 -13.45
C LEU A 110 -11.52 15.95 -12.42
N ALA A 111 -10.65 14.98 -12.73
CA ALA A 111 -10.26 13.92 -11.80
C ALA A 111 -9.41 14.39 -10.61
N ARG A 112 -8.54 15.40 -10.83
CA ARG A 112 -7.64 15.97 -9.81
C ARG A 112 -8.33 16.45 -8.52
N PRO A 113 -9.41 17.25 -8.57
CA PRO A 113 -10.09 17.68 -7.34
C PRO A 113 -10.72 16.51 -6.56
N PHE A 114 -11.23 15.47 -7.22
CA PHE A 114 -11.76 14.29 -6.53
C PHE A 114 -10.66 13.46 -5.86
N LEU A 115 -9.49 13.34 -6.49
CA LEU A 115 -8.30 12.75 -5.88
C LEU A 115 -7.86 13.52 -4.63
N ILE A 116 -7.77 14.84 -4.74
CA ILE A 116 -7.39 15.73 -3.63
C ILE A 116 -8.42 15.60 -2.50
N LEU A 117 -9.72 15.62 -2.82
CA LEU A 117 -10.78 15.47 -1.83
C LEU A 117 -10.72 14.09 -1.14
N GLY A 118 -10.51 13.01 -1.89
CA GLY A 118 -10.34 11.67 -1.33
C GLY A 118 -9.14 11.58 -0.38
N LEU A 119 -8.00 12.16 -0.77
CA LEU A 119 -6.80 12.25 0.08
C LEU A 119 -7.04 13.12 1.31
N LEU A 120 -7.78 14.23 1.20
CA LEU A 120 -8.13 15.11 2.32
C LEU A 120 -9.10 14.46 3.30
N VAL A 121 -10.09 13.71 2.80
CA VAL A 121 -11.02 12.94 3.66
C VAL A 121 -10.25 11.84 4.40
N MET A 122 -9.34 11.15 3.70
CA MET A 122 -8.40 10.20 4.32
C MET A 122 -7.56 10.88 5.40
N ALA A 123 -6.85 11.95 5.06
CA ALA A 123 -5.99 12.69 5.97
C ALA A 123 -6.76 13.27 7.17
N GLY A 124 -7.97 13.77 6.95
CA GLY A 124 -8.87 14.26 8.00
C GLY A 124 -9.30 13.15 8.95
N ARG A 125 -9.65 11.96 8.45
CA ARG A 125 -9.95 10.81 9.32
C ARG A 125 -8.71 10.30 10.04
N VAL A 126 -7.55 10.29 9.39
CA VAL A 126 -6.27 9.99 10.05
C VAL A 126 -6.01 10.96 11.20
N ALA A 127 -6.18 12.26 10.97
CA ALA A 127 -6.00 13.28 11.99
C ALA A 127 -7.02 13.11 13.14
N VAL A 128 -8.30 12.96 12.83
CA VAL A 128 -9.35 12.75 13.84
C VAL A 128 -9.08 11.49 14.66
N ALA A 129 -8.74 10.36 14.02
CA ALA A 129 -8.39 9.13 14.73
C ALA A 129 -7.13 9.29 15.60
N PHE A 130 -6.13 10.02 15.11
CA PHE A 130 -4.90 10.29 15.86
C PHE A 130 -5.11 11.24 17.06
N PHE A 131 -5.96 12.25 16.93
CA PHE A 131 -6.23 13.23 17.99
C PHE A 131 -7.29 12.79 18.98
N LEU A 132 -8.25 11.93 18.59
CA LEU A 132 -9.30 11.42 19.48
C LEU A 132 -8.95 10.10 20.19
N HIS A 133 -7.91 9.38 19.75
CA HIS A 133 -7.44 8.13 20.39
C HIS A 133 -6.07 8.26 21.06
N ARG A 134 -5.62 9.49 21.34
CA ARG A 134 -4.63 9.77 22.40
C ARG A 134 -5.37 10.03 23.71
#